data_AF-A0A6M2BRT4-F1
#
_entry.id   AF-A0A6M2BRT4-F1
#
_cell.length_a   1.000
_cell.length_b   1.000
_cell.length_c   1.000
_cell.angle_alpha   90.00
_cell.angle_beta   90.00
_cell.angle_gamma   90.00
#
_symmetry.space_group_name_H-M   'P 1'
#
loop_
_entity.id
_entity.type
_entity.pdbx_description
1 polymer ?
#
loop_
_entity_poly.entity_id
_entity_poly.type
_entity_poly.pdbx_seq_one_letter_code
_entity_poly.pdbx_strand_id
1 'polypeptide(L)'
;MTALFSVRQIVPCVLGLSMLAAAPAHAAPPPLDAAALHVCASQVGQLRSEAARLLANGARLDARRSALDQRSAALQAEAAGLDRSDLRATLDLQQRRQQHNDELQAFNADIARHRQAIDAINRVKQTYARDCADRAYRRADFRRLPAEEQAAMRAGLDDIEVPYLDPAANP
;
A
#
# COMPACT_ATOMS: atom_id res chain seq x y z
N MET A 1 -14.35 -52.16 62.53
CA MET A 1 -15.12 -51.72 63.71
C MET A 1 -15.35 -50.22 63.61
N THR A 2 -16.51 -49.81 64.10
CA THR A 2 -17.26 -48.56 63.98
C THR A 2 -16.61 -47.35 64.69
N ALA A 3 -16.82 -46.14 64.14
CA ALA A 3 -17.29 -44.89 64.81
C ALA A 3 -16.80 -43.66 64.00
N LEU A 4 -17.65 -42.91 63.29
CA LEU A 4 -18.51 -41.79 63.77
C LEU A 4 -17.77 -40.79 64.67
N PHE A 5 -17.51 -39.57 64.15
CA PHE A 5 -17.82 -38.33 64.86
C PHE A 5 -17.98 -37.16 63.87
N SER A 6 -19.08 -36.45 64.07
CA SER A 6 -19.55 -35.26 63.37
C SER A 6 -19.00 -34.01 64.07
N VAL A 7 -18.46 -33.02 63.35
CA VAL A 7 -18.31 -31.64 63.84
C VAL A 7 -18.59 -30.63 62.72
N ARG A 8 -19.47 -29.69 63.06
CA ARG A 8 -20.03 -28.55 62.34
C ARG A 8 -19.01 -27.43 62.07
N GLN A 9 -19.25 -26.70 60.97
CA GLN A 9 -18.98 -25.26 60.73
C GLN A 9 -17.49 -24.84 60.72
N ILE A 10 -17.00 -23.97 59.84
CA ILE A 10 -17.38 -22.57 59.65
C ILE A 10 -16.95 -22.16 58.21
N VAL A 11 -17.85 -21.47 57.51
CA VAL A 11 -17.58 -20.76 56.25
C VAL A 11 -16.97 -19.40 56.58
N PRO A 12 -15.79 -19.02 56.06
CA PRO A 12 -15.43 -17.63 55.90
C PRO A 12 -15.60 -17.20 54.44
N CYS A 13 -16.57 -16.32 54.24
CA CYS A 13 -16.62 -15.37 53.11
C CYS A 13 -15.27 -14.66 52.98
N VAL A 14 -14.47 -15.03 51.99
CA VAL A 14 -13.42 -14.14 51.48
C VAL A 14 -14.04 -13.38 50.32
N LEU A 15 -14.48 -12.16 50.63
CA LEU A 15 -14.81 -11.11 49.68
C LEU A 15 -13.57 -10.82 48.83
N GLY A 16 -13.48 -11.46 47.67
CA GLY A 16 -12.53 -11.11 46.61
C GLY A 16 -12.92 -9.74 46.04
N LEU A 17 -12.17 -8.72 46.44
CA LEU A 17 -12.27 -7.36 45.93
C LEU A 17 -11.84 -7.36 44.46
N SER A 18 -12.79 -7.55 43.54
CA SER A 18 -12.57 -7.35 42.10
C SER A 18 -12.26 -5.88 41.84
N MET A 19 -10.98 -5.53 41.74
CA MET A 19 -10.58 -4.27 41.13
C MET A 19 -10.94 -4.32 39.64
N LEU A 20 -12.11 -3.78 39.30
CA LEU A 20 -12.39 -3.34 37.94
C LEU A 20 -11.42 -2.20 37.63
N ALA A 21 -10.35 -2.51 36.91
CA ALA A 21 -9.56 -1.51 36.22
C ALA A 21 -10.48 -0.84 35.19
N ALA A 22 -10.97 0.36 35.51
CA ALA A 22 -11.66 1.22 34.56
C ALA A 22 -10.66 1.54 33.44
N ALA A 23 -10.80 0.87 32.30
CA ALA A 23 -10.09 1.25 31.08
C ALA A 23 -10.40 2.73 30.81
N PRO A 24 -9.39 3.57 30.50
CA PRO A 24 -9.66 4.96 30.15
C PRO A 24 -10.61 4.98 28.95
N ALA A 25 -11.80 5.53 29.16
CA ALA A 25 -12.73 5.85 28.09
C ALA A 25 -12.03 6.89 27.21
N HIS A 26 -11.36 6.44 26.15
CA HIS A 26 -10.86 7.32 25.12
C HIS A 26 -12.07 8.00 24.51
N ALA A 27 -12.20 9.30 24.76
CA ALA A 27 -13.25 10.10 24.14
C ALA A 27 -13.17 9.90 22.63
N ALA A 28 -14.28 9.48 22.02
CA ALA A 28 -14.34 9.29 20.58
C ALA A 28 -13.93 10.61 19.89
N PRO A 29 -13.11 10.55 18.82
CA PRO A 29 -12.70 11.76 18.12
C PRO A 29 -13.95 12.53 17.66
N PRO A 30 -13.92 13.87 17.73
CA PRO A 30 -15.08 14.67 17.34
C PRO A 30 -15.46 14.35 15.89
N PRO A 31 -16.76 14.45 15.53
CA PRO A 31 -17.19 14.21 14.16
C PRO A 31 -16.50 15.18 13.20
N LEU A 32 -16.32 14.75 11.96
CA LEU A 32 -15.79 15.58 10.88
C LEU A 32 -16.76 16.76 10.64
N ASP A 33 -16.20 17.97 10.59
CA ASP A 33 -16.91 19.12 10.05
C ASP A 33 -16.96 19.06 8.52
N ALA A 34 -17.68 20.00 7.89
CA ALA A 34 -17.88 20.01 6.45
C ALA A 34 -16.55 20.14 5.66
N ALA A 35 -15.59 20.91 6.17
CA ALA A 35 -14.32 21.12 5.48
C ALA A 35 -13.44 19.87 5.57
N ALA A 36 -13.34 19.28 6.76
CA ALA A 36 -12.62 18.02 6.97
C ALA A 36 -13.25 16.88 6.16
N LEU A 37 -14.58 16.83 6.08
CA LEU A 37 -15.29 15.84 5.28
C LEU A 37 -14.96 15.94 3.78
N HIS A 38 -14.88 17.16 3.23
CA HIS A 38 -14.48 17.39 1.84
C HIS A 38 -13.03 16.93 1.59
N VAL A 39 -12.10 17.24 2.51
CA VAL A 39 -10.72 16.73 2.44
C VAL A 39 -10.71 15.21 2.45
N CYS A 40 -11.43 14.55 3.36
CA CYS A 40 -11.50 13.10 3.41
C CYS A 40 -12.08 12.50 2.12
N ALA A 41 -13.13 13.11 1.55
CA ALA A 41 -13.72 12.65 0.30
C ALA A 41 -12.77 12.77 -0.90
N SER A 42 -12.05 13.89 -1.01
CA SER A 42 -11.01 14.07 -2.04
C SER A 42 -9.89 13.04 -1.91
N GLN A 43 -9.44 12.73 -0.68
CA GLN A 43 -8.42 11.71 -0.42
C GLN A 43 -8.90 10.32 -0.84
N VAL A 44 -10.15 9.95 -0.57
CA VAL A 44 -10.72 8.67 -1.04
C VAL A 44 -10.74 8.62 -2.56
N GLY A 45 -11.22 9.68 -3.22
CA GLY A 45 -11.22 9.76 -4.68
C GLY A 45 -9.81 9.64 -5.29
N GLN A 46 -8.83 10.32 -4.69
CA GLN A 46 -7.43 10.22 -5.07
C GLN A 46 -6.90 8.79 -4.89
N LEU A 47 -7.09 8.18 -3.72
CA LEU A 47 -6.64 6.81 -3.44
C LEU A 47 -7.20 5.81 -4.45
N ARG A 48 -8.50 5.88 -4.75
CA ARG A 48 -9.15 4.98 -5.71
C ARG A 48 -8.58 5.13 -7.12
N SER A 49 -8.46 6.37 -7.60
CA SER A 49 -8.00 6.64 -8.97
C SER A 49 -6.50 6.37 -9.15
N GLU A 50 -5.67 6.78 -8.19
CA GLU A 50 -4.23 6.62 -8.29
C GLU A 50 -3.78 5.19 -8.06
N ALA A 51 -4.41 4.45 -7.13
CA ALA A 51 -4.07 3.05 -6.90
C ALA A 51 -4.26 2.21 -8.17
N ALA A 52 -5.41 2.34 -8.84
CA ALA A 52 -5.69 1.65 -10.09
C ALA A 52 -4.67 2.01 -11.19
N ARG A 53 -4.33 3.30 -11.33
CA ARG A 53 -3.31 3.77 -12.28
C ARG A 53 -1.94 3.19 -11.97
N LEU A 54 -1.56 3.13 -10.70
CA LEU A 54 -0.25 2.62 -10.28
C LEU A 54 -0.15 1.10 -10.50
N LEU A 55 -1.19 0.33 -10.19
CA LEU A 55 -1.24 -1.11 -10.48
C LEU A 55 -1.06 -1.39 -11.98
N ALA A 56 -1.81 -0.68 -12.83
CA ALA A 56 -1.68 -0.82 -14.28
C ALA A 56 -0.28 -0.42 -14.78
N ASN A 57 0.33 0.61 -14.19
CA ASN A 57 1.69 1.01 -14.53
C ASN A 57 2.73 -0.03 -14.09
N GLY A 58 2.55 -0.65 -12.92
CA GLY A 58 3.41 -1.73 -12.41
C GLY A 58 3.44 -2.90 -13.40
N ALA A 59 2.27 -3.40 -13.80
CA ALA A 59 2.16 -4.49 -14.78
C ALA A 59 2.85 -4.15 -16.11
N ARG A 60 2.74 -2.89 -16.57
CA ARG A 60 3.44 -2.42 -17.78
C ARG A 60 4.96 -2.39 -17.60
N LEU A 61 5.45 -1.98 -16.43
CA LEU A 61 6.87 -1.94 -16.13
C LEU A 61 7.46 -3.36 -16.04
N ASP A 62 6.71 -4.33 -15.51
CA ASP A 62 7.12 -5.74 -15.45
C ASP A 62 7.21 -6.37 -16.85
N ALA A 63 6.23 -6.07 -17.72
CA ALA A 63 6.29 -6.49 -19.12
C ALA A 63 7.50 -5.88 -19.85
N ARG A 64 7.78 -4.59 -19.60
CA ARG A 64 8.95 -3.91 -20.18
C ARG A 64 10.26 -4.47 -19.64
N ARG A 65 10.34 -4.80 -18.36
CA ARG A 65 11.49 -5.47 -17.75
C ARG A 65 11.80 -6.78 -18.48
N SER A 66 10.78 -7.61 -18.65
CA SER A 66 10.90 -8.90 -19.33
C SER A 66 11.42 -8.75 -20.78
N ALA A 67 10.93 -7.75 -21.52
CA ALA A 67 11.40 -7.46 -22.87
C ALA A 67 12.87 -7.01 -22.91
N LEU A 68 13.29 -6.16 -21.96
CA LEU A 68 14.68 -5.71 -21.84
C LEU A 68 15.63 -6.86 -21.46
N ASP A 69 15.20 -7.76 -20.57
CA ASP A 69 15.97 -8.95 -20.19
C ASP A 69 16.13 -9.91 -21.38
N GLN A 70 15.06 -10.14 -22.17
CA GLN A 70 15.13 -10.93 -23.41
C GLN A 70 16.09 -10.32 -24.43
N ARG A 71 16.02 -9.00 -24.65
CA ARG A 71 16.95 -8.29 -25.54
C ARG A 71 18.40 -8.39 -25.05
N SER A 72 18.61 -8.32 -23.73
CA SER A 72 19.95 -8.51 -23.13
C SER A 72 20.50 -9.89 -23.45
N ALA A 73 19.68 -10.95 -23.27
CA ALA A 73 20.07 -12.32 -23.60
C ALA A 73 20.36 -12.50 -25.09
N ALA A 74 19.54 -11.91 -25.97
CA ALA A 74 19.75 -11.97 -27.42
C ALA A 74 21.08 -11.31 -27.84
N LEU A 75 21.37 -10.10 -27.35
CA LEU A 75 22.63 -9.38 -27.62
C LEU A 75 23.86 -10.11 -27.04
N GLN A 76 23.67 -10.91 -25.99
CA GLN A 76 24.72 -11.74 -25.43
C GLN A 76 24.97 -13.00 -26.27
N ALA A 77 23.92 -13.67 -26.72
CA ALA A 77 24.01 -14.83 -27.60
C ALA A 77 24.65 -14.47 -28.95
N GLU A 78 24.27 -13.34 -29.54
CA GLU A 78 24.83 -12.86 -30.80
C GLU A 78 26.33 -12.57 -30.67
N ALA A 79 26.75 -11.97 -29.56
CA ALA A 79 28.17 -11.70 -29.29
C ALA A 79 29.01 -12.96 -29.14
N ALA A 80 28.42 -14.07 -28.67
CA ALA A 80 29.11 -15.34 -28.53
C ALA A 80 29.35 -16.03 -29.88
N GLY A 81 28.49 -15.80 -30.87
CA GLY A 81 28.60 -16.35 -32.23
C GLY A 81 29.31 -15.45 -33.23
N LEU A 82 29.70 -14.23 -32.84
CA LEU A 82 30.27 -13.23 -33.74
C LEU A 82 31.74 -13.53 -34.05
N ASP A 83 32.09 -13.54 -35.34
CA ASP A 83 33.50 -13.49 -35.77
C ASP A 83 34.07 -12.10 -35.48
N ARG A 84 35.05 -12.04 -34.59
CA ARG A 84 35.69 -10.79 -34.17
C ARG A 84 36.55 -10.15 -35.25
N SER A 85 36.89 -10.89 -36.31
CA SER A 85 37.60 -10.35 -37.46
C SER A 85 36.69 -9.52 -38.38
N ASP A 86 35.37 -9.70 -38.29
CA ASP A 86 34.40 -8.82 -38.95
C ASP A 86 34.20 -7.53 -38.14
N LEU A 87 34.99 -6.52 -38.51
CA LEU A 87 34.95 -5.21 -37.88
C LEU A 87 33.57 -4.54 -38.01
N ARG A 88 32.87 -4.72 -39.14
CA ARG A 88 31.57 -4.08 -39.36
C ARG A 88 30.51 -4.68 -38.43
N ALA A 89 30.46 -6.01 -38.35
CA ALA A 89 29.53 -6.70 -37.48
C ALA A 89 29.80 -6.41 -36.00
N THR A 90 31.08 -6.28 -35.62
CA THR A 90 31.48 -5.90 -34.26
C THR A 90 31.02 -4.49 -33.87
N LEU A 91 31.19 -3.51 -34.77
CA LEU A 91 30.77 -2.12 -34.53
C LEU A 91 29.24 -1.99 -34.44
N ASP A 92 28.50 -2.70 -35.30
CA ASP A 92 27.03 -2.72 -35.24
C ASP A 92 26.52 -3.27 -33.91
N LEU A 93 27.06 -4.42 -33.47
CA LEU A 93 26.73 -5.00 -32.17
C LEU A 93 27.05 -4.04 -31.01
N GLN A 94 28.20 -3.36 -31.05
CA GLN A 94 28.56 -2.37 -30.04
C GLN A 94 27.54 -1.22 -29.99
N GLN A 95 27.10 -0.70 -31.14
CA GLN A 95 26.13 0.38 -31.20
C GLN A 95 24.78 -0.05 -30.59
N ARG A 96 24.29 -1.24 -30.93
CA ARG A 96 23.02 -1.75 -30.39
C ARG A 96 23.10 -2.04 -28.89
N ARG A 97 24.26 -2.48 -28.39
CA ARG A 97 24.53 -2.63 -26.95
C ARG A 97 24.50 -1.28 -26.23
N GLN A 98 25.07 -0.23 -26.83
CA GLN A 98 25.00 1.10 -26.26
C GLN A 98 23.56 1.59 -26.16
N GLN A 99 22.78 1.48 -27.26
CA GLN A 99 21.36 1.86 -27.26
C GLN A 99 20.56 1.09 -26.19
N HIS A 100 20.82 -0.22 -26.06
CA HIS A 100 20.18 -1.05 -25.05
C HIS A 100 20.54 -0.62 -23.62
N ASN A 101 21.80 -0.23 -23.38
CA ASN A 101 22.22 0.31 -22.08
C ASN A 101 21.50 1.63 -21.77
N ASP A 102 21.34 2.51 -22.75
CA ASP A 102 20.61 3.77 -22.58
C ASP A 102 19.13 3.51 -22.25
N GLU A 103 18.51 2.51 -22.89
CA GLU A 103 17.14 2.07 -22.59
C GLU A 103 17.00 1.51 -21.17
N LEU A 104 17.99 0.74 -20.69
CA LEU A 104 18.03 0.23 -19.32
C LEU A 104 18.13 1.38 -18.30
N GLN A 105 18.94 2.40 -18.59
CA GLN A 105 19.03 3.59 -17.72
C GLN A 105 17.71 4.34 -17.66
N ALA A 106 17.06 4.56 -18.80
CA ALA A 106 15.74 5.20 -18.86
C ALA A 106 14.69 4.38 -18.10
N PHE A 107 14.71 3.05 -18.23
CA PHE A 107 13.84 2.15 -17.49
C PHE A 107 14.06 2.24 -15.97
N ASN A 108 15.31 2.30 -15.50
CA ASN A 108 15.60 2.49 -14.09
C ASN A 108 15.04 3.81 -13.55
N ALA A 109 15.08 4.89 -14.35
CA ALA A 109 14.46 6.15 -13.99
C ALA A 109 12.92 6.04 -13.92
N ASP A 110 12.29 5.27 -14.81
CA ASP A 110 10.85 4.98 -14.75
C ASP A 110 10.48 4.21 -13.47
N ILE A 111 11.26 3.20 -13.09
CA ILE A 111 11.07 2.45 -11.84
C ILE A 111 11.19 3.39 -10.63
N ALA A 112 12.19 4.27 -10.59
CA ALA A 112 12.37 5.22 -9.50
C ALA A 112 11.16 6.18 -9.38
N ARG A 113 10.67 6.72 -10.49
CA ARG A 113 9.45 7.56 -10.51
C ARG A 113 8.22 6.80 -10.05
N HIS A 114 8.07 5.55 -10.48
CA HIS A 114 6.93 4.72 -10.06
C HIS A 114 6.96 4.46 -8.56
N ARG A 115 8.13 4.15 -8.00
CA ARG A 115 8.33 3.98 -6.55
C ARG A 115 7.96 5.23 -5.76
N GLN A 116 8.44 6.40 -6.19
CA GLN A 116 8.09 7.68 -5.57
C GLN A 116 6.58 7.94 -5.58
N ALA A 117 5.88 7.58 -6.66
CA ALA A 117 4.44 7.71 -6.74
C ALA A 117 3.71 6.74 -5.78
N ILE A 118 4.22 5.52 -5.61
CA ILE A 118 3.71 4.57 -4.61
C ILE A 118 3.92 5.11 -3.19
N ASP A 119 5.08 5.69 -2.89
CA ASP A 119 5.34 6.30 -1.58
C ASP A 119 4.39 7.48 -1.31
N ALA A 120 4.16 8.32 -2.32
CA ALA A 120 3.26 9.46 -2.20
C ALA A 120 1.83 9.02 -1.89
N ILE A 121 1.30 8.03 -2.61
CA ILE A 121 -0.08 7.56 -2.36
C ILE A 121 -0.21 6.87 -1.00
N ASN A 122 0.85 6.19 -0.53
CA ASN A 122 0.86 5.60 0.81
C ASN A 122 0.83 6.67 1.93
N ARG A 123 1.43 7.84 1.73
CA ARG A 123 1.29 8.96 2.68
C ARG A 123 -0.14 9.50 2.73
N VAL A 124 -0.83 9.55 1.57
CA VAL A 124 -2.25 9.91 1.51
C VAL A 124 -3.08 8.88 2.27
N LYS A 125 -2.83 7.58 2.06
CA LYS A 125 -3.50 6.48 2.76
C LYS A 125 -3.32 6.57 4.28
N GLN A 126 -2.09 6.84 4.74
CA GLN A 126 -1.79 7.01 6.17
C GLN A 126 -2.49 8.24 6.77
N THR A 127 -2.53 9.36 6.02
CA THR A 127 -3.23 10.58 6.43
C THR A 127 -4.73 10.32 6.55
N TYR A 128 -5.33 9.65 5.57
CA TYR A 128 -6.73 9.26 5.62
C TYR A 128 -7.03 8.33 6.81
N ALA A 129 -6.21 7.30 7.03
CA ALA A 129 -6.38 6.37 8.14
C ALA A 129 -6.33 7.07 9.52
N ARG A 130 -5.48 8.10 9.66
CA ARG A 130 -5.35 8.87 10.89
C ARG A 130 -6.49 9.86 11.08
N ASP A 131 -6.84 10.61 10.04
CA ASP A 131 -7.64 11.83 10.17
C ASP A 131 -9.10 11.66 9.76
N CYS A 132 -9.43 10.59 9.04
CA CYS A 132 -10.72 10.40 8.36
C CYS A 132 -11.39 9.06 8.68
N ALA A 133 -10.61 7.96 8.69
CA ALA A 133 -11.15 6.62 8.89
C ALA A 133 -11.92 6.53 10.21
N ASP A 134 -13.07 5.86 10.17
CA ASP A 134 -13.98 5.61 11.29
C ASP A 134 -14.54 6.86 12.00
N ARG A 135 -14.28 8.07 11.49
CA ARG A 135 -14.85 9.30 12.05
C ARG A 135 -16.26 9.53 11.55
N ALA A 136 -17.18 9.74 12.49
CA ALA A 136 -18.55 10.11 12.17
C ALA A 136 -18.61 11.48 11.47
N TYR A 137 -19.61 11.67 10.62
CA TYR A 137 -19.89 12.95 9.96
C TYR A 137 -21.39 13.18 9.87
N ARG A 138 -21.80 14.44 9.72
CA ARG A 138 -23.22 14.79 9.62
C ARG A 138 -23.73 14.50 8.21
N ARG A 139 -24.88 13.84 8.10
CA ARG A 139 -25.54 13.56 6.81
C ARG A 139 -25.89 14.83 6.02
N ALA A 140 -26.12 15.95 6.70
CA ALA A 140 -26.37 17.23 6.04
C ALA A 140 -25.12 17.72 5.28
N ASP A 141 -23.93 17.57 5.87
CA ASP A 141 -22.67 17.99 5.26
C ASP A 141 -22.27 17.03 4.15
N PHE A 142 -22.49 15.72 4.33
CA PHE A 142 -22.30 14.73 3.27
C PHE A 142 -23.12 15.03 2.01
N ARG A 143 -24.39 15.44 2.16
CA ARG A 143 -25.25 15.78 1.01
C ARG A 143 -24.83 17.06 0.28
N ARG A 144 -23.97 17.89 0.88
CA ARG A 144 -23.44 19.12 0.28
C ARG A 144 -22.15 18.87 -0.52
N LEU A 145 -21.52 17.71 -0.38
CA LEU A 145 -20.36 17.35 -1.18
C LEU A 145 -20.75 17.24 -2.67
N PRO A 146 -19.81 17.47 -3.60
CA PRO A 146 -19.95 17.10 -5.01
C PRO A 146 -20.36 15.63 -5.20
N ALA A 147 -21.01 15.33 -6.32
CA ALA A 147 -21.57 13.99 -6.57
C ALA A 147 -20.47 12.91 -6.62
N GLU A 148 -19.33 13.22 -7.22
CA GLU A 148 -18.15 12.37 -7.32
C GLU A 148 -17.55 12.05 -5.94
N GLU A 149 -17.51 13.03 -5.05
CA GLU A 149 -17.02 12.86 -3.68
C GLU A 149 -17.96 12.04 -2.82
N GLN A 150 -19.27 12.25 -2.97
CA GLN A 150 -20.26 11.39 -2.34
C GLN A 150 -20.13 9.94 -2.83
N ALA A 151 -19.90 9.73 -4.12
CA ALA A 151 -19.71 8.40 -4.70
C ALA A 151 -18.44 7.74 -4.15
N ALA A 152 -17.31 8.47 -4.12
CA ALA A 152 -16.05 7.99 -3.58
C ALA A 152 -16.20 7.56 -2.11
N MET A 153 -16.79 8.42 -1.27
CA MET A 153 -17.02 8.13 0.15
C MET A 153 -17.97 6.94 0.39
N ARG A 154 -18.98 6.74 -0.47
CA ARG A 154 -19.86 5.55 -0.39
C ARG A 154 -19.15 4.27 -0.81
N ALA A 155 -18.30 4.35 -1.82
CA ALA A 155 -17.50 3.22 -2.28
C ALA A 155 -16.43 2.84 -1.23
N GLY A 156 -15.95 3.81 -0.45
CA GLY A 156 -14.96 3.59 0.58
C GLY A 156 -13.61 3.15 -0.02
N LEU A 157 -12.83 2.40 0.77
CA LEU A 157 -11.53 1.87 0.37
C LEU A 157 -11.43 0.34 0.50
N ASP A 158 -12.52 -0.35 0.84
CA ASP A 158 -12.50 -1.79 1.17
C ASP A 158 -12.17 -2.67 -0.04
N ASP A 159 -12.51 -2.22 -1.24
CA ASP A 159 -12.30 -2.90 -2.52
C ASP A 159 -11.02 -2.46 -3.26
N ILE A 160 -10.24 -1.53 -2.70
CA ILE A 160 -9.03 -1.05 -3.37
C ILE A 160 -7.76 -1.62 -2.77
N GLU A 161 -6.88 -2.07 -3.66
CA GLU A 161 -5.51 -2.42 -3.32
C GLU A 161 -4.60 -1.22 -3.59
N VAL A 162 -4.04 -0.63 -2.53
CA VAL A 162 -3.03 0.43 -2.67
C VAL A 162 -1.66 -0.25 -2.70
N PRO A 163 -0.89 -0.11 -3.80
CA PRO A 163 0.44 -0.70 -3.88
C PRO A 163 1.32 -0.25 -2.73
N TYR A 164 2.16 -1.16 -2.23
CA TYR A 164 3.09 -0.89 -1.14
C TYR A 164 4.50 -1.31 -1.56
N LEU A 165 5.49 -0.49 -1.21
CA LEU A 165 6.89 -0.87 -1.29
C LEU A 165 7.32 -1.38 0.07
N ASP A 166 7.76 -2.63 0.15
CA ASP A 166 8.39 -3.13 1.36
C ASP A 166 9.75 -2.42 1.55
N PRO A 167 9.92 -1.62 2.62
CA PRO A 167 11.18 -0.91 2.87
C PRO A 167 12.35 -1.87 3.19
N ALA A 168 12.06 -3.12 3.56
CA ALA A 168 13.07 -4.16 3.75
C ALA A 168 13.46 -4.85 2.43
N ALA A 169 12.63 -4.74 1.39
CA ALA A 169 12.94 -5.21 0.04
C ALA A 169 13.82 -4.18 -0.69
N ASN A 170 15.01 -3.90 -0.17
CA ASN A 170 16.07 -3.33 -1.00
C ASN A 170 16.66 -4.45 -1.89
N PRO A 171 16.95 -4.18 -3.17
CA PRO A 171 17.68 -5.11 -4.03
C PRO A 171 19.09 -5.38 -3.52
#